data_AF-M5FGF0-F1
#
_entry.id   AF-M5FGF0-F1
#
_cell.length_a   1.000
_cell.length_b   1.000
_cell.length_c   1.000
_cell.angle_alpha   90.00
_cell.angle_beta   90.00
_cell.angle_gamma   90.00
#
_symmetry.space_group_name_H-M   'P 1'
#
loop_
_entity.id
_entity.type
_entity.pdbx_description
1 polymer ?
#
loop_
_entity_poly.entity_id
_entity_poly.type
_entity_poly.pdbx_seq_one_letter_code
_entity_poly.pdbx_strand_id
1 'polypeptide(L)'
;MARYFFDIHDGNEFTGDEDGEICGSLSDVSDYAVSVLPDIAREELPNGPNRLFWIKVRDEDGAYIFRASLALASAWLVENANGHPHPGENLKLAALRRTRDQVKAIRRDLAEDGLSAEMHEIDALIGIAQTEAERMIKSLLAADATLPRSG
;
A
#
# COMPACT_ATOMS: atom_id res chain seq x y z
N MET A 1 -30.25 -9.47 7.62
CA MET A 1 -29.01 -10.25 7.53
C MET A 1 -28.83 -10.61 6.08
N ALA A 2 -27.67 -10.29 5.53
CA ALA A 2 -27.28 -10.60 4.16
C ALA A 2 -25.86 -11.18 4.19
N ARG A 3 -25.52 -11.99 3.18
CA ARG A 3 -24.18 -12.53 3.03
C ARG A 3 -23.32 -11.54 2.25
N TYR A 4 -22.10 -11.32 2.73
CA TYR A 4 -21.13 -10.45 2.11
C TYR A 4 -19.82 -11.21 1.90
N PHE A 5 -19.15 -10.96 0.78
CA PHE A 5 -17.92 -11.66 0.39
C PHE A 5 -16.74 -10.69 0.51
N PHE A 6 -15.71 -11.06 1.27
CA PHE A 6 -14.59 -10.20 1.64
C PHE A 6 -13.35 -10.56 0.81
N ASP A 7 -13.25 -10.02 -0.41
CA ASP A 7 -12.10 -10.31 -1.26
C ASP A 7 -10.86 -9.57 -0.78
N ILE A 8 -9.75 -10.30 -0.68
CA ILE A 8 -8.49 -9.82 -0.12
C ILE A 8 -7.46 -9.64 -1.24
N HIS A 9 -6.70 -8.56 -1.13
CA HIS A 9 -5.47 -8.36 -1.90
C HIS A 9 -4.31 -8.02 -0.97
N ASP A 10 -3.24 -8.79 -1.05
CA ASP A 10 -2.02 -8.61 -0.25
C ASP A 10 -0.91 -7.83 -0.99
N GLY A 11 -1.25 -7.27 -2.15
CA GLY A 11 -0.34 -6.55 -3.03
C GLY A 11 0.44 -7.43 -4.02
N ASN A 12 0.29 -8.76 -3.97
CA ASN A 12 0.89 -9.68 -4.94
C ASN A 12 -0.12 -10.69 -5.50
N GLU A 13 -1.02 -11.20 -4.67
CA GLU A 13 -2.07 -12.14 -5.03
C GLU A 13 -3.47 -11.61 -4.66
N PHE A 14 -4.45 -12.11 -5.39
CA PHE A 14 -5.87 -11.91 -5.12
C PHE A 14 -6.42 -13.18 -4.51
N THR A 15 -7.13 -13.05 -3.40
CA THR A 15 -7.86 -14.14 -2.76
C THR A 15 -9.32 -13.76 -2.70
N GLY A 16 -10.12 -14.38 -3.56
CA GLY A 16 -11.57 -14.21 -3.55
C GLY A 16 -12.18 -15.00 -2.39
N ASP A 17 -13.11 -14.37 -1.68
CA ASP A 17 -13.90 -15.04 -0.65
C ASP A 17 -15.14 -15.69 -1.30
N GLU A 18 -15.24 -17.01 -1.19
CA GLU A 18 -16.35 -17.80 -1.72
C GLU A 18 -17.37 -18.19 -0.63
N ASP A 19 -16.96 -18.17 0.64
CA ASP A 19 -17.82 -18.56 1.76
C ASP A 19 -18.70 -17.39 2.21
N GLY A 20 -18.10 -16.19 2.32
CA GLY A 20 -18.74 -14.98 2.79
C GLY A 20 -19.14 -15.02 4.28
N GLU A 21 -19.36 -13.84 4.85
CA GLU A 21 -19.80 -13.66 6.24
C GLU A 21 -21.22 -13.08 6.28
N ILE A 22 -22.03 -13.50 7.27
CA ILE A 22 -23.39 -12.97 7.44
C ILE A 22 -23.34 -11.76 8.36
N CYS A 23 -23.61 -10.58 7.81
CA CYS A 23 -23.64 -9.33 8.58
C CYS A 23 -25.09 -8.89 8.86
N GLY A 24 -25.30 -8.33 10.06
CA GLY A 24 -26.59 -7.78 10.48
C GLY A 24 -26.84 -6.38 9.93
N SER A 25 -25.77 -5.62 9.72
CA SER A 25 -25.79 -4.24 9.23
C SER A 25 -24.57 -3.91 8.35
N LEU A 26 -24.61 -2.78 7.64
CA LEU A 26 -23.42 -2.26 6.93
C LEU A 26 -22.30 -1.80 7.87
N SER A 27 -22.64 -1.43 9.12
CA SER A 27 -21.62 -1.16 10.14
C SER A 27 -20.84 -2.44 10.45
N ASP A 28 -21.55 -3.56 10.62
CA ASP A 28 -20.92 -4.86 10.90
C ASP A 28 -19.99 -5.28 9.75
N VAL A 29 -20.37 -4.99 8.50
CA VAL A 29 -19.51 -5.22 7.33
C VAL A 29 -18.20 -4.43 7.43
N SER A 30 -18.31 -3.13 7.72
CA SER A 30 -17.14 -2.25 7.86
C SER A 30 -16.25 -2.71 9.03
N ASP A 31 -16.86 -2.98 10.19
CA ASP A 31 -16.15 -3.39 11.40
C ASP A 31 -15.42 -4.72 11.18
N TYR A 32 -16.08 -5.69 10.54
CA TYR A 32 -15.48 -6.97 10.20
C TYR A 32 -14.30 -6.79 9.23
N ALA A 33 -14.49 -6.10 8.11
CA ALA A 33 -13.43 -5.86 7.13
C ALA A 33 -12.20 -5.15 7.75
N VAL A 34 -12.42 -4.13 8.58
CA VAL A 34 -11.32 -3.42 9.26
C VAL A 34 -10.62 -4.32 10.29
N SER A 35 -11.36 -5.19 10.98
CA SER A 35 -10.79 -6.08 11.99
C SER A 35 -9.90 -7.19 11.42
N VAL A 36 -10.16 -7.64 10.19
CA VAL A 36 -9.44 -8.76 9.55
C VAL A 36 -8.12 -8.29 8.89
N LEU A 37 -8.05 -7.03 8.43
CA LEU A 37 -6.87 -6.47 7.76
C LEU A 37 -5.54 -6.66 8.53
N PRO A 38 -5.46 -6.39 9.85
CA PRO A 38 -4.24 -6.61 10.62
C PRO A 38 -3.79 -8.07 10.67
N ASP A 39 -4.73 -9.02 10.69
CA ASP A 39 -4.40 -10.45 10.71
C ASP A 39 -3.82 -10.90 9.38
N ILE A 40 -4.42 -10.49 8.26
CA ILE A 40 -3.86 -10.71 6.92
C ILE A 40 -2.45 -10.11 6.82
N ALA A 41 -2.30 -8.86 7.25
CA ALA A 41 -0.99 -8.21 7.24
C ALA A 41 0.02 -9.00 8.06
N ARG A 42 -0.34 -9.47 9.25
CA ARG A 42 0.54 -10.28 10.11
C ARG A 42 1.06 -11.53 9.43
N GLU A 43 0.24 -12.22 8.64
CA GLU A 43 0.64 -13.43 7.90
C GLU A 43 1.57 -13.10 6.73
N GLU A 44 1.34 -11.98 6.06
CA GLU A 44 2.00 -11.57 4.82
C GLU A 44 3.22 -10.63 4.99
N LEU A 45 3.48 -10.22 6.23
CA LEU A 45 4.58 -9.31 6.58
C LEU A 45 6.02 -9.82 6.39
N PRO A 46 6.34 -11.13 6.30
CA PRO A 46 7.73 -11.57 6.08
C PRO A 46 8.36 -11.04 4.78
N ASN A 47 7.57 -10.46 3.87
CA ASN A 47 7.97 -10.12 2.51
C ASN A 47 8.55 -8.69 2.32
N GLY A 48 8.86 -7.97 3.39
CA GLY A 48 9.69 -6.76 3.35
C GLY A 48 8.98 -5.42 3.65
N PRO A 49 9.71 -4.28 3.57
CA PRO A 49 9.18 -2.97 3.90
C PRO A 49 8.25 -2.42 2.80
N ASN A 50 7.27 -1.61 3.20
CA ASN A 50 6.31 -0.93 2.32
C ASN A 50 5.34 -1.88 1.58
N ARG A 51 4.32 -2.38 2.28
CA ARG A 51 3.24 -3.17 1.69
C ARG A 51 1.89 -2.47 1.84
N LEU A 52 0.98 -2.81 0.94
CA LEU A 52 -0.39 -2.32 0.96
C LEU A 52 -1.32 -3.50 0.81
N PHE A 53 -2.21 -3.62 1.79
CA PHE A 53 -3.28 -4.60 1.84
C PHE A 53 -4.60 -3.89 1.60
N TRP A 54 -5.53 -4.51 0.90
CA TRP A 54 -6.90 -4.03 0.87
C TRP A 54 -7.90 -5.16 0.81
N ILE A 55 -9.09 -4.86 1.33
CA ILE A 55 -10.28 -5.69 1.22
C ILE A 55 -11.31 -4.92 0.41
N LYS A 56 -11.96 -5.61 -0.53
CA LYS A 56 -13.18 -5.14 -1.18
C LYS A 56 -14.31 -6.10 -0.83
N VAL A 57 -15.44 -5.54 -0.44
CA VAL A 57 -16.60 -6.33 -0.02
C VAL A 57 -17.66 -6.30 -1.10
N ARG A 58 -18.08 -7.50 -1.54
CA ARG A 58 -19.22 -7.68 -2.44
C ARG A 58 -20.48 -8.06 -1.68
N ASP A 59 -21.63 -7.58 -2.13
CA ASP A 59 -22.93 -8.09 -1.72
C ASP A 59 -23.32 -9.38 -2.48
N GLU A 60 -24.54 -9.89 -2.24
CA GLU A 60 -25.06 -11.10 -2.88
C GLU A 60 -25.26 -10.95 -4.40
N ASP A 61 -25.43 -9.73 -4.89
CA ASP A 61 -25.54 -9.43 -6.32
C ASP A 61 -24.16 -9.28 -6.98
N GLY A 62 -23.08 -9.39 -6.19
CA GLY A 62 -21.70 -9.27 -6.63
C GLY A 62 -21.21 -7.83 -6.78
N ALA A 63 -21.99 -6.84 -6.33
CA ALA A 63 -21.60 -5.44 -6.38
C ALA A 63 -20.64 -5.09 -5.23
N TYR A 64 -19.53 -4.41 -5.53
CA TYR A 64 -18.63 -3.91 -4.50
C TYR A 64 -19.25 -2.72 -3.76
N ILE A 65 -19.48 -2.90 -2.45
CA ILE A 65 -20.17 -1.90 -1.61
C ILE A 65 -19.28 -1.24 -0.57
N PHE A 66 -18.12 -1.84 -0.27
CA PHE A 66 -17.22 -1.36 0.76
C PHE A 66 -15.76 -1.68 0.40
N ARG A 67 -14.86 -0.82 0.86
CA ARG A 67 -13.41 -0.96 0.72
C ARG A 67 -12.74 -0.55 2.02
N ALA A 68 -11.74 -1.33 2.43
CA ALA A 68 -10.79 -0.93 3.46
C ALA A 68 -9.37 -1.21 2.99
N SER A 69 -8.41 -0.37 3.38
CA SER A 69 -7.00 -0.57 3.05
C SER A 69 -6.10 -0.34 4.26
N LEU A 70 -5.01 -1.09 4.32
CA LEU A 70 -3.97 -0.98 5.32
C LEU A 70 -2.62 -0.83 4.63
N ALA A 71 -2.03 0.37 4.72
CA ALA A 71 -0.70 0.65 4.22
C ALA A 71 0.31 0.52 5.36
N LEU A 72 1.23 -0.44 5.27
CA LEU A 72 2.39 -0.48 6.15
C LEU A 72 3.60 0.11 5.42
N ALA A 73 4.23 1.12 6.03
CA ALA A 73 5.54 1.59 5.62
C ALA A 73 6.50 1.58 6.80
N SER A 74 7.73 1.12 6.59
CA SER A 74 8.78 1.12 7.60
C SER A 74 10.06 1.71 7.01
N ALA A 75 10.79 2.48 7.82
CA ALA A 75 12.16 2.87 7.51
C ALA A 75 12.92 3.25 8.77
N TRP A 76 14.23 3.24 8.66
CA TRP A 76 15.11 3.88 9.63
C TRP A 76 15.01 5.39 9.50
N LEU A 77 14.91 6.09 10.64
CA LEU A 77 14.80 7.55 10.69
C LEU A 77 16.16 8.24 10.87
N VAL A 78 17.24 7.45 10.94
CA VAL A 78 18.60 7.91 11.19
C VAL A 78 19.59 7.11 10.36
N GLU A 79 20.71 7.75 10.02
CA GLU A 79 21.83 7.09 9.35
C GLU A 79 22.59 6.14 10.31
N ASN A 80 22.68 6.53 11.59
CA ASN A 80 23.30 5.75 12.65
C ASN A 80 22.57 5.98 13.97
N ALA A 81 22.46 4.93 14.80
CA ALA A 81 21.96 5.00 16.17
C ALA A 81 22.94 4.30 17.10
N ASN A 82 23.41 4.97 18.15
CA ASN A 82 24.33 4.40 19.15
C ASN A 82 25.60 3.76 18.56
N GLY A 83 26.14 4.34 17.47
CA GLY A 83 27.32 3.79 16.77
C GLY A 83 27.02 2.61 15.84
N HIS A 84 25.76 2.21 15.71
CA HIS A 84 25.34 1.21 14.74
C HIS A 84 24.76 1.90 13.50
N PRO A 85 25.29 1.62 12.29
CA PRO A 85 24.66 2.07 11.05
C PRO A 85 23.33 1.36 10.86
N HIS A 86 22.38 2.00 10.18
CA HIS A 86 21.15 1.30 9.84
C HIS A 86 21.45 0.06 8.97
N PRO A 87 20.76 -1.06 9.19
CA PRO A 87 20.92 -2.26 8.37
C PRO A 87 20.21 -2.16 7.01
N GLY A 88 19.43 -1.10 6.79
CA GLY A 88 18.57 -0.93 5.60
C GLY A 88 19.06 0.12 4.60
N GLU A 89 18.12 0.68 3.85
CA GLU A 89 18.36 1.84 2.99
C GLU A 89 18.65 3.10 3.81
N ASN A 90 19.44 4.02 3.24
CA ASN A 90 19.63 5.33 3.84
C ASN A 90 18.32 6.12 3.92
N LEU A 91 18.28 7.11 4.81
CA LEU A 91 17.08 7.88 5.14
C LEU A 91 16.43 8.48 3.89
N LYS A 92 17.25 9.03 2.98
CA LYS A 92 16.76 9.71 1.78
C LYS A 92 16.14 8.74 0.78
N LEU A 93 16.78 7.60 0.53
CA LEU A 93 16.27 6.56 -0.36
C LEU A 93 14.97 5.95 0.20
N ALA A 94 14.95 5.63 1.49
CA ALA A 94 13.78 5.07 2.14
C ALA A 94 12.58 6.03 2.13
N ALA A 95 12.83 7.33 2.37
CA ALA A 95 11.80 8.37 2.28
C ALA A 95 11.22 8.48 0.87
N LEU A 96 12.07 8.49 -0.17
CA LEU A 96 11.60 8.58 -1.56
C LEU A 96 10.78 7.35 -1.98
N ARG A 97 11.21 6.14 -1.61
CA ARG A 97 10.45 4.92 -1.90
C ARG A 97 9.09 4.92 -1.21
N ARG A 98 9.05 5.28 0.08
CA ARG A 98 7.79 5.41 0.81
C ARG A 98 6.84 6.39 0.10
N THR A 99 7.33 7.58 -0.25
CA THR A 99 6.52 8.57 -0.97
C THR A 99 6.00 8.02 -2.29
N ARG A 100 6.87 7.42 -3.13
CA ARG A 100 6.49 6.80 -4.41
C ARG A 100 5.40 5.74 -4.21
N ASP A 101 5.55 4.85 -3.25
CA ASP A 101 4.63 3.74 -3.04
C ASP A 101 3.28 4.23 -2.50
N GLN A 102 3.27 5.24 -1.62
CA GLN A 102 2.04 5.88 -1.14
C GLN A 102 1.30 6.63 -2.25
N VAL A 103 1.98 7.42 -3.08
CA VAL A 103 1.30 8.12 -4.18
C VAL A 103 0.79 7.15 -5.25
N LYS A 104 1.54 6.07 -5.53
CA LYS A 104 1.09 4.99 -6.43
C LYS A 104 -0.18 4.31 -5.90
N ALA A 105 -0.25 4.07 -4.59
CA ALA A 105 -1.43 3.50 -3.95
C ALA A 105 -2.66 4.40 -4.12
N ILE A 106 -2.53 5.67 -3.75
CA ILE A 106 -3.61 6.67 -3.88
C ILE A 106 -4.10 6.76 -5.33
N ARG A 107 -3.16 6.76 -6.29
CA ARG A 107 -3.51 6.82 -7.72
C ARG A 107 -4.32 5.61 -8.18
N ARG A 108 -3.92 4.41 -7.75
CA ARG A 108 -4.66 3.18 -8.08
C ARG A 108 -6.04 3.21 -7.46
N ASP A 109 -6.17 3.70 -6.23
CA ASP A 109 -7.46 3.77 -5.55
C ASP A 109 -8.44 4.67 -6.32
N LEU A 110 -7.99 5.86 -6.75
CA LEU A 110 -8.74 6.76 -7.64
C LEU A 110 -9.21 6.08 -8.94
N ALA A 111 -8.34 5.28 -9.56
CA ALA A 111 -8.65 4.58 -10.80
C ALA A 111 -9.68 3.47 -10.60
N GLU A 112 -9.54 2.70 -9.51
CA GLU A 112 -10.46 1.62 -9.18
C GLU A 112 -11.83 2.12 -8.76
N ASP A 113 -11.90 3.29 -8.12
CA ASP A 113 -13.14 3.93 -7.72
C ASP A 113 -13.82 4.68 -8.90
N GLY A 114 -13.21 4.67 -10.09
CA GLY A 114 -13.72 5.36 -11.28
C GLY A 114 -13.61 6.89 -11.23
N LEU A 115 -12.87 7.43 -10.25
CA LEU A 115 -12.80 8.86 -9.97
C LEU A 115 -11.70 9.58 -10.75
N SER A 116 -10.81 8.87 -11.47
CA SER A 116 -9.70 9.51 -12.19
C SER A 116 -10.12 10.60 -13.19
N ALA A 117 -11.27 10.43 -13.86
CA ALA A 117 -11.75 11.42 -14.84
C ALA A 117 -12.29 12.68 -14.16
N GLU A 118 -13.05 12.52 -13.08
CA GLU A 118 -13.59 13.63 -12.29
C GLU A 118 -12.47 14.38 -11.56
N MET A 119 -11.52 13.63 -10.99
CA MET A 119 -10.39 14.15 -10.21
C MET A 119 -9.10 14.29 -11.03
N HIS A 120 -9.21 14.56 -12.33
CA HIS A 120 -8.06 14.51 -13.26
C HIS A 120 -6.89 15.43 -12.88
N GLU A 121 -7.14 16.61 -12.30
CA GLU A 121 -6.06 17.50 -11.82
C GLU A 121 -5.26 16.86 -10.68
N ILE A 122 -5.97 16.21 -9.74
CA ILE A 122 -5.34 15.48 -8.63
C ILE A 122 -4.59 14.26 -9.15
N ASP A 123 -5.16 13.48 -10.07
CA ASP A 123 -4.47 12.34 -10.70
C ASP A 123 -3.17 12.77 -11.39
N ALA A 124 -3.18 13.91 -12.10
CA ALA A 124 -2.01 14.44 -12.76
C ALA A 124 -0.90 14.83 -11.76
N LEU A 125 -1.25 15.52 -10.67
CA LEU A 125 -0.31 15.88 -9.61
C LEU A 125 0.30 14.65 -8.94
N ILE A 126 -0.50 13.63 -8.67
CA ILE A 126 -0.04 12.36 -8.11
C ILE A 126 0.92 11.67 -9.08
N GLY A 127 0.61 11.65 -10.38
CA GLY A 127 1.49 11.09 -11.41
C GLY A 127 2.83 11.81 -11.52
N ILE A 128 2.83 13.15 -11.40
CA ILE A 128 4.07 13.95 -11.37
C ILE A 128 4.89 13.61 -10.12
N ALA A 129 4.26 13.56 -8.94
CA ALA A 129 4.94 13.22 -7.69
C ALA A 129 5.58 11.82 -7.76
N GLN A 130 4.88 10.84 -8.32
CA GLN A 130 5.43 9.49 -8.53
C GLN A 130 6.64 9.53 -9.46
N THR A 131 6.54 10.23 -10.59
CA THR A 131 7.60 10.33 -11.61
C THR A 131 8.86 10.98 -11.04
N GLU A 132 8.70 12.07 -10.30
CA GLU A 132 9.83 12.77 -9.68
C GLU A 132 10.46 11.94 -8.57
N ALA A 133 9.67 11.22 -7.75
CA ALA A 133 10.21 10.29 -6.76
C ALA A 133 11.04 9.17 -7.42
N GLU A 134 10.54 8.57 -8.51
CA GLU A 134 11.27 7.56 -9.28
C GLU A 134 12.57 8.10 -9.90
N ARG A 135 12.55 9.32 -10.44
CA ARG A 135 13.74 9.99 -10.96
C ARG A 135 14.79 10.19 -9.86
N MET A 136 14.38 10.71 -8.70
CA MET A 136 15.29 10.96 -7.58
C MET A 136 15.88 9.66 -7.03
N ILE A 137 15.09 8.57 -6.95
CA ILE A 137 15.57 7.23 -6.58
C ILE A 137 16.66 6.78 -7.56
N LYS A 138 16.41 6.84 -8.87
CA LYS A 138 17.39 6.45 -9.90
C LYS A 138 18.68 7.26 -9.78
N SER A 139 18.57 8.58 -9.56
CA SER A 139 19.73 9.45 -9.39
C SER A 139 20.57 9.10 -8.17
N LEU A 140 19.94 8.75 -7.03
CA LEU A 140 20.65 8.35 -5.82
C LEU A 140 21.39 7.02 -6.00
N LEU A 141 20.74 6.03 -6.61
CA LEU A 141 21.35 4.73 -6.87
C LEU A 141 22.54 4.84 -7.85
N ALA A 142 22.45 5.72 -8.85
CA ALA A 142 23.53 5.98 -9.79
C ALA A 142 24.75 6.66 -9.13
N ALA A 143 24.52 7.61 -8.23
CA ALA A 143 25.58 8.30 -7.48
C ALA A 143 26.33 7.34 -6.54
N ASP A 144 25.61 6.42 -5.89
CA ASP A 144 26.22 5.42 -5.00
C ASP A 144 27.06 4.39 -5.75
N ALA A 145 26.65 4.03 -6.97
CA ALA A 145 27.41 3.13 -7.85
C ALA A 145 28.70 3.76 -8.43
N THR A 146 28.83 5.09 -8.41
CA THR A 146 30.00 5.82 -8.94
C THR A 146 31.03 6.19 -7.86
N LEU A 147 30.73 5.97 -6.58
CA LEU A 147 31.69 6.13 -5.49
C LEU A 147 32.69 4.95 -5.49
N PRO A 148 34.02 5.20 -5.50
CA PRO A 148 34.99 4.13 -5.35
C PRO A 148 34.80 3.50 -3.97
N ARG A 149 34.53 2.18 -3.94
CA ARG A 149 34.54 1.40 -2.70
C ARG A 149 35.95 1.47 -2.13
N SER A 150 36.13 2.35 -1.15
CA SER A 150 37.39 2.48 -0.41
C SER A 150 37.55 1.17 0.36
N GLY A 151 38.51 0.35 -0.07
CA GLY A 151 38.93 -0.87 0.63
C GLY A 151 39.81 -0.57 1.83
#